data_AF-A0A0N1KTM8-F1
#
_entry.id   AF-A0A0N1KTM8-F1
#
_cell.length_a   1.000
_cell.length_b   1.000
_cell.length_c   1.000
_cell.angle_alpha   90.00
_cell.angle_beta   90.00
_cell.angle_gamma   90.00
#
_symmetry.space_group_name_H-M   'P 1'
#
loop_
_entity.id
_entity.type
_entity.pdbx_description
1 polymer ?
#
loop_
_entity_poly.entity_id
_entity_poly.type
_entity_poly.pdbx_seq_one_letter_code
_entity_poly.pdbx_strand_id
1 'polypeptide(L)'
;MSVLKQYQINFGIQKIHNTDYKFMESNNFILSNLINEFSTERKSDLLLDSIQYIEDHPQEGSVRWATDGLQFIEIFPSVVKIYTDMDHYQDQSSIPDLVLPTSDFKEITSAWSKFINNNSLLL
;
A
#
# COMPACT_ATOMS: atom_id res chain seq x y z
N MET A 1 0.04 19.53 -6.33
CA MET A 1 -0.01 19.16 -4.89
C MET A 1 0.68 17.80 -4.79
N SER A 2 1.53 17.54 -3.78
CA SER A 2 2.18 16.21 -3.69
C SER A 2 1.15 15.13 -3.34
N VAL A 3 1.37 13.90 -3.80
CA VAL A 3 0.48 12.76 -3.51
C VAL A 3 0.33 12.59 -2.01
N LEU A 4 1.42 12.66 -1.24
CA LEU A 4 1.35 12.55 0.22
C LEU A 4 0.41 13.58 0.87
N LYS A 5 0.37 14.82 0.35
CA LYS A 5 -0.57 15.85 0.84
C LYS A 5 -2.01 15.58 0.43
N GLN A 6 -2.24 15.05 -0.77
CA GLN A 6 -3.57 14.70 -1.26
C GLN A 6 -4.23 13.61 -0.38
N TYR A 7 -3.47 12.58 -0.02
CA TYR A 7 -3.95 11.47 0.81
C TYR A 7 -3.71 11.70 2.32
N GLN A 8 -3.25 12.90 2.70
CA GLN A 8 -2.94 13.30 4.08
C GLN A 8 -2.07 12.26 4.81
N ILE A 9 -1.02 11.78 4.13
CA ILE A 9 -0.12 10.74 4.63
C ILE A 9 0.75 11.30 5.76
N ASN A 10 0.69 10.67 6.93
CA ASN A 10 1.57 10.91 8.06
C ASN A 10 2.25 9.61 8.47
N PHE A 11 3.52 9.70 8.86
CA PHE A 11 4.27 8.56 9.39
C PHE A 11 4.55 8.76 10.88
N GLY A 12 4.57 7.67 11.63
CA GLY A 12 4.79 7.73 13.07
C GLY A 12 5.43 6.46 13.63
N ILE A 13 5.86 6.57 14.87
CA ILE A 13 6.37 5.45 15.67
C ILE A 13 5.54 5.39 16.95
N GLN A 14 4.93 4.25 17.21
CA GLN A 14 4.18 3.96 18.42
C GLN A 14 4.91 2.90 19.24
N LYS A 15 5.14 3.17 20.53
CA LYS A 15 5.74 2.19 21.43
C LYS A 15 4.65 1.33 22.09
N ILE A 16 4.69 0.02 21.87
CA ILE A 16 3.77 -0.97 22.48
C ILE A 16 4.62 -2.02 23.18
N HIS A 17 4.39 -2.26 24.47
CA HIS A 17 5.16 -3.20 25.29
C HIS A 17 6.70 -3.06 25.15
N ASN A 18 7.17 -1.80 25.07
CA ASN A 18 8.57 -1.42 24.89
C ASN A 18 9.20 -1.77 23.53
N THR A 19 8.39 -2.15 22.56
CA THR A 19 8.77 -2.33 21.16
C THR A 19 8.24 -1.15 20.34
N ASP A 20 9.08 -0.60 19.47
CA ASP A 20 8.71 0.50 18.57
C ASP A 20 8.06 -0.07 17.30
N TYR A 21 6.84 0.36 17.00
CA TYR A 21 6.07 0.00 15.82
C TYR A 21 5.91 1.21 14.91
N LYS A 22 6.39 1.08 13.69
CA LYS A 22 6.19 2.09 12.64
C LYS A 22 4.79 1.98 12.09
N PHE A 23 4.16 3.12 11.82
CA PHE A 23 2.86 3.18 11.19
C PHE A 23 2.74 4.34 10.20
N MET A 24 1.78 4.22 9.29
CA MET A 24 1.28 5.24 8.39
C MET A 24 -0.20 5.50 8.66
N GLU A 25 -0.58 6.78 8.65
CA GLU A 25 -1.96 7.23 8.68
C GLU A 25 -2.27 8.04 7.41
N SER A 26 -3.50 7.91 6.93
CA SER A 26 -4.08 8.62 5.79
C SER A 26 -5.49 9.09 6.15
N ASN A 27 -6.02 10.06 5.40
CA ASN A 27 -7.46 10.36 5.43
C ASN A 27 -8.35 9.20 4.93
N ASN A 28 -7.76 8.13 4.40
CA ASN A 28 -8.44 6.90 4.05
C ASN A 28 -7.95 5.72 4.93
N PHE A 29 -8.84 5.19 5.77
CA PHE A 29 -8.48 4.11 6.71
C PHE A 29 -8.10 2.79 6.00
N ILE A 30 -8.68 2.50 4.83
CA ILE A 30 -8.40 1.30 4.05
C ILE A 30 -6.94 1.34 3.56
N LEU A 31 -6.50 2.51 3.12
CA LEU A 31 -5.11 2.73 2.70
C LEU A 31 -4.13 2.66 3.88
N SER A 32 -4.49 3.26 5.02
CA SER A 32 -3.69 3.18 6.26
C SER A 32 -3.48 1.72 6.67
N ASN A 33 -4.57 0.96 6.81
CA ASN A 33 -4.51 -0.45 7.21
C ASN A 33 -3.63 -1.25 6.25
N LEU A 34 -3.85 -1.06 4.94
CA LEU A 34 -3.16 -1.80 3.91
C LEU A 34 -1.64 -1.62 3.96
N ILE A 35 -1.18 -0.37 3.96
CA ILE A 35 0.25 -0.07 3.91
C ILE A 35 0.96 -0.52 5.20
N ASN A 36 0.28 -0.43 6.35
CA ASN A 36 0.82 -0.89 7.63
C ASN A 36 1.09 -2.40 7.68
N GLU A 37 0.44 -3.21 6.84
CA GLU A 37 0.76 -4.64 6.71
C GLU A 37 2.13 -4.91 6.08
N PHE A 38 2.64 -3.95 5.31
CA PHE A 38 3.96 -3.99 4.68
C PHE A 38 5.02 -3.32 5.57
N SER A 39 4.96 -3.51 6.89
CA SER A 39 5.78 -2.82 7.93
C SER A 39 7.21 -3.32 8.11
N THR A 40 7.68 -4.23 7.27
CA THR A 40 9.07 -4.73 7.27
C THR A 40 9.72 -4.39 5.95
N GLU A 41 11.04 -4.15 5.95
CA GLU A 41 11.84 -3.85 4.73
C GLU A 41 11.51 -4.83 3.60
N ARG A 42 11.57 -6.13 3.90
CA ARG A 42 11.24 -7.18 2.94
C ARG A 42 9.82 -7.06 2.38
N LYS A 43 8.80 -6.82 3.22
CA LYS A 43 7.42 -6.70 2.75
C LYS A 43 7.23 -5.41 1.94
N SER A 44 7.77 -4.27 2.38
CA SER A 44 7.65 -3.01 1.64
C SER A 44 8.33 -3.05 0.28
N ASP A 45 9.49 -3.71 0.20
CA ASP A 45 10.24 -3.82 -1.06
C ASP A 45 9.52 -4.75 -2.04
N LEU A 46 8.97 -5.88 -1.57
CA LEU A 46 8.13 -6.77 -2.40
C LEU A 46 6.92 -6.05 -3.01
N LEU A 47 6.30 -5.13 -2.27
CA LEU A 47 5.19 -4.33 -2.79
C LEU A 47 5.66 -3.36 -3.88
N LEU A 48 6.80 -2.68 -3.68
CA LEU A 48 7.40 -1.81 -4.69
C LEU A 48 7.81 -2.56 -5.95
N ASP A 49 8.45 -3.71 -5.78
CA ASP A 49 8.87 -4.56 -6.89
C ASP A 49 7.67 -5.04 -7.72
N SER A 50 6.53 -5.32 -7.07
CA SER A 50 5.30 -5.69 -7.77
C SER A 50 4.74 -4.55 -8.61
N ILE A 51 4.77 -3.32 -8.08
CA ILE A 51 4.35 -2.12 -8.81
C ILE A 51 5.28 -1.89 -10.01
N GLN A 52 6.59 -1.98 -9.79
CA GLN A 52 7.57 -1.82 -10.86
C GLN A 52 7.42 -2.91 -11.94
N TYR A 53 7.23 -4.16 -11.53
CA TYR A 53 7.04 -5.29 -12.44
C TYR A 53 5.86 -5.06 -13.39
N ILE A 54 4.70 -4.64 -12.88
CA ILE A 54 3.51 -4.45 -13.73
C ILE A 54 3.61 -3.20 -14.62
N GLU A 55 4.33 -2.16 -14.18
CA GLU A 55 4.66 -1.01 -15.02
C GLU A 55 5.59 -1.40 -16.18
N ASP A 56 6.58 -2.28 -15.94
CA ASP A 56 7.51 -2.78 -16.94
C ASP A 56 6.90 -3.84 -17.87
N HIS A 57 5.87 -4.56 -17.40
CA HIS A 57 5.21 -5.65 -18.12
C HIS A 57 3.69 -5.45 -18.20
N PRO A 58 3.20 -4.35 -18.83
CA PRO A 58 1.78 -4.03 -18.84
C PRO A 58 0.90 -5.08 -19.52
N GLN A 59 1.47 -5.93 -20.38
CA GLN A 59 0.79 -7.05 -21.03
C GLN A 59 0.36 -8.17 -20.07
N GLU A 60 0.96 -8.27 -18.88
CA GLU A 60 0.62 -9.28 -17.86
C GLU A 60 -0.71 -8.96 -17.14
N GLY A 61 -1.27 -7.78 -17.37
CA GLY A 61 -2.58 -7.39 -16.85
C GLY A 61 -2.50 -6.86 -15.41
N SER A 62 -2.34 -7.74 -14.42
CA SER A 62 -2.29 -7.34 -13.01
C SER A 62 -1.54 -8.29 -12.11
N VAL A 63 -0.97 -7.76 -11.02
CA VAL A 63 -0.48 -8.55 -9.88
C VAL A 63 -1.48 -8.49 -8.73
N ARG A 64 -1.64 -9.60 -8.01
CA ARG A 64 -2.63 -9.78 -6.96
C ARG A 64 -1.98 -10.16 -5.64
N TRP A 65 -2.40 -9.51 -4.55
CA TRP A 65 -1.91 -9.75 -3.20
C TRP A 65 -3.07 -9.91 -2.22
N ALA A 66 -3.03 -10.99 -1.43
CA ALA A 66 -3.83 -11.09 -0.21
C ALA A 66 -2.96 -10.68 0.98
N THR A 67 -3.54 -9.95 1.93
CA THR A 67 -2.85 -9.48 3.13
C THR A 67 -3.28 -10.27 4.36
N ASP A 68 -2.50 -10.18 5.44
CA ASP A 68 -2.78 -10.88 6.70
C ASP A 68 -4.07 -10.31 7.36
N GLY A 69 -4.38 -9.04 7.12
CA GLY A 69 -5.59 -8.34 7.54
C GLY A 69 -6.81 -8.59 6.65
N LEU A 70 -6.77 -9.60 5.77
CA LEU A 70 -7.84 -9.97 4.84
C LEU A 70 -8.18 -8.90 3.80
N GLN A 71 -7.33 -7.90 3.61
CA GLN A 71 -7.43 -7.01 2.47
C GLN A 71 -6.84 -7.69 1.24
N PHE A 72 -7.33 -7.28 0.08
CA PHE A 72 -6.86 -7.76 -1.20
C PHE A 72 -6.50 -6.57 -2.10
N ILE A 73 -5.37 -6.68 -2.80
CA ILE A 73 -4.87 -5.66 -3.72
C ILE A 73 -4.75 -6.27 -5.10
N GLU A 74 -5.29 -5.57 -6.10
CA GLU A 74 -5.04 -5.83 -7.51
C GLU A 74 -4.35 -4.61 -8.14
N ILE A 75 -3.12 -4.81 -8.60
CA ILE A 75 -2.26 -3.75 -9.15
C ILE A 75 -2.23 -3.92 -10.66
N PHE A 76 -2.88 -3.00 -11.38
CA PHE A 76 -2.77 -2.86 -12.84
C PHE A 76 -1.73 -1.79 -13.18
N PRO A 77 -1.29 -1.67 -14.45
CA PRO A 77 -0.34 -0.64 -14.87
C PRO A 77 -0.76 0.79 -14.53
N SER A 78 -2.07 1.09 -14.61
CA SER A 78 -2.59 2.46 -14.44
C SER A 78 -3.44 2.65 -13.18
N VAL A 79 -3.94 1.58 -12.58
CA VAL A 79 -4.85 1.65 -11.45
C VAL A 79 -4.60 0.54 -10.43
N VAL A 80 -4.70 0.89 -9.15
CA VAL A 80 -4.71 -0.06 -8.04
C VAL A 80 -6.12 -0.14 -7.47
N LYS A 81 -6.58 -1.36 -7.24
CA LYS A 81 -7.87 -1.66 -6.61
C LYS A 81 -7.62 -2.36 -5.29
N ILE A 82 -8.31 -1.94 -4.25
CA ILE A 82 -8.20 -2.49 -2.90
C ILE A 82 -9.60 -2.92 -2.44
N TYR A 83 -9.65 -4.12 -1.90
CA TYR A 83 -10.86 -4.77 -1.39
C TYR A 83 -10.62 -5.12 0.07
N THR A 84 -11.63 -4.95 0.92
CA THR A 84 -11.56 -5.20 2.37
C THR A 84 -12.23 -6.50 2.80
N ASP A 85 -12.92 -7.16 1.86
CA ASP A 85 -13.58 -8.45 2.07
C ASP A 85 -13.08 -9.46 1.03
N MET A 86 -12.72 -10.64 1.53
CA MET A 86 -12.18 -11.75 0.75
C MET A 86 -13.28 -12.45 -0.08
N ASP A 87 -14.55 -12.37 0.34
CA ASP A 87 -15.68 -12.95 -0.41
C ASP A 87 -15.88 -12.24 -1.77
N HIS A 88 -15.44 -10.98 -1.88
CA HIS A 88 -15.43 -10.23 -3.14
C HIS A 88 -14.40 -10.74 -4.16
N TYR A 89 -13.39 -11.51 -3.74
CA TYR A 89 -12.30 -11.97 -4.62
C TYR A 89 -12.75 -12.95 -5.72
N GLN A 90 -13.77 -13.77 -5.45
CA GLN A 90 -14.25 -14.75 -6.42
C GLN A 90 -15.23 -14.16 -7.45
N ASP A 91 -15.68 -12.93 -7.22
CA ASP A 91 -16.64 -12.26 -8.08
C ASP A 91 -15.96 -11.19 -8.92
N GLN A 92 -15.88 -11.40 -10.24
CA GLN A 92 -15.36 -10.41 -11.19
C GLN A 92 -16.24 -9.14 -11.26
N SER A 93 -17.43 -9.17 -10.66
CA SER A 93 -18.32 -8.01 -10.54
C SER A 93 -18.15 -7.24 -9.22
N SER A 94 -17.22 -7.65 -8.35
CA SER A 94 -16.99 -6.96 -7.09
C SER A 94 -16.50 -5.52 -7.29
N ILE A 95 -17.10 -4.62 -6.51
CA ILE A 95 -16.76 -3.20 -6.50
C ILE A 95 -15.60 -3.02 -5.51
N PRO A 96 -14.46 -2.46 -5.93
CA PRO A 96 -13.36 -2.16 -5.01
C PRO A 96 -13.75 -1.08 -4.01
N ASP A 97 -13.33 -1.26 -2.76
CA ASP A 97 -13.57 -0.29 -1.68
C ASP A 97 -12.69 0.96 -1.82
N LEU A 98 -11.53 0.83 -2.45
CA LEU A 98 -10.66 1.94 -2.80
C LEU A 98 -10.00 1.72 -4.16
N VAL A 99 -9.98 2.78 -4.96
CA VAL A 99 -9.31 2.84 -6.26
C VAL A 99 -8.41 4.06 -6.29
N LEU A 100 -7.17 3.88 -6.74
CA LEU A 100 -6.21 4.97 -6.88
C LEU A 100 -5.27 4.75 -8.07
N PRO A 101 -4.71 5.80 -8.68
CA PRO A 101 -3.70 5.66 -9.73
C PRO A 101 -2.48 4.87 -9.24
N THR A 102 -1.94 3.99 -10.07
CA THR A 102 -0.72 3.23 -9.74
C THR A 102 0.46 4.13 -9.42
N SER A 103 0.56 5.29 -10.10
CA SER A 103 1.57 6.32 -9.80
C SER A 103 1.47 6.85 -8.38
N ASP A 104 0.26 7.12 -7.89
CA ASP A 104 0.02 7.63 -6.55
C ASP A 104 0.37 6.55 -5.51
N PHE A 105 -0.09 5.33 -5.74
CA PHE A 105 0.21 4.19 -4.88
C PHE A 105 1.72 3.90 -4.81
N LYS A 106 2.44 4.07 -5.92
CA LYS A 106 3.90 3.96 -5.98
C LYS A 106 4.57 5.03 -5.13
N GLU A 107 4.14 6.29 -5.19
CA GLU A 107 4.71 7.38 -4.38
C GLU A 107 4.50 7.13 -2.88
N ILE A 108 3.30 6.68 -2.49
CA ILE A 108 2.96 6.34 -1.11
C ILE A 108 3.81 5.16 -0.61
N THR A 109 3.83 4.06 -1.36
CA THR A 109 4.61 2.87 -1.01
C THR A 109 6.11 3.17 -0.95
N SER A 110 6.61 4.02 -1.84
CA SER A 110 8.02 4.44 -1.85
C SER A 110 8.38 5.27 -0.63
N ALA A 111 7.49 6.18 -0.22
CA ALA A 111 7.67 6.96 1.01
C ALA A 111 7.65 6.06 2.25
N TRP A 112 6.77 5.05 2.26
CA TRP A 112 6.69 4.06 3.33
C TRP A 112 7.96 3.19 3.46
N SER A 113 8.44 2.59 2.35
CA SER A 113 9.69 1.80 2.35
C SER A 113 10.88 2.65 2.86
N LYS A 114 10.99 3.91 2.42
CA LYS A 114 12.01 4.84 2.93
C LYS A 114 11.90 5.06 4.44
N PHE A 115 10.69 5.24 4.96
CA PHE A 115 10.48 5.42 6.40
C PHE A 115 10.84 4.16 7.21
N ILE A 116 10.51 2.97 6.68
CA ILE A 116 10.91 1.69 7.28
C ILE A 116 12.43 1.54 7.30
N ASN A 117 13.12 1.87 6.21
CA ASN A 117 14.54 1.59 6.06
C ASN A 117 15.45 2.63 6.75
N ASN A 118 15.06 3.92 6.74
CA ASN A 118 15.95 4.98 7.20
C ASN A 118 15.85 5.32 8.69
N ASN A 119 14.90 4.75 9.45
CA ASN A 119 14.61 5.17 10.84
C ASN A 119 14.42 6.69 11.03
N SER A 120 14.24 7.47 9.96
CA SER A 120 14.14 8.92 10.02
C SER A 120 12.86 9.41 9.34
N LEU A 121 12.12 10.25 10.08
CA LEU A 121 11.04 11.08 9.57
C LEU A 121 11.67 12.18 8.72
N LEU A 122 11.83 11.94 7.42
CA LEU A 122 12.05 13.07 6.50
C LEU A 122 10.69 13.76 6.30
N LEU A 123 10.38 14.65 7.24
CA LEU A 123 9.40 15.74 7.10
C LEU A 123 9.99 16.87 6.27
#